data_AF-A0A2X0QS24-F1
#
_entry.id   AF-A0A2X0QS24-F1
#
_cell.length_a   1.000
_cell.length_b   1.000
_cell.length_c   1.000
_cell.angle_alpha   90.00
_cell.angle_beta   90.00
_cell.angle_gamma   90.00
#
_symmetry.space_group_name_H-M   'P 1'
#
loop_
_entity.id
_entity.type
_entity.pdbx_description
1 polymer ?
#
loop_
_entity_poly.entity_id
_entity_poly.type
_entity_poly.pdbx_seq_one_letter_code
_entity_poly.pdbx_strand_id
1 'polypeptide(L)'
;MKHTAHPTTAERAGRWLGSAWRGFVRKEACAVQWLAGKGLPAGVVRLLFWVAKLVVVAVLLYSAFWLALLLVFAVTAAWLVRNADLDDEKQPELRDGHSGIGWYNKDDLRIDMGDPDDP
;
A
#
# COMPACT_ATOMS: atom_id res chain seq x y z
N MET A 1 36.34 -2.96 1.82
CA MET A 1 34.97 -2.85 2.36
C MET A 1 34.03 -3.55 1.40
N LYS A 2 33.26 -4.55 1.84
CA LYS A 2 32.42 -5.39 0.98
C LYS A 2 30.97 -4.94 1.14
N HIS A 3 30.38 -4.35 0.09
CA HIS A 3 28.95 -4.05 0.05
C HIS A 3 28.19 -5.33 -0.32
N THR A 4 27.44 -5.89 0.63
CA THR A 4 26.50 -6.97 0.36
C THR A 4 25.24 -6.37 -0.23
N ALA A 5 25.08 -6.48 -1.55
CA ALA A 5 23.84 -6.18 -2.23
C ALA A 5 22.73 -7.08 -1.67
N HIS A 6 21.71 -6.48 -1.05
CA HIS A 6 20.53 -7.18 -0.58
C HIS A 6 19.73 -7.67 -1.81
N PRO A 7 19.61 -8.99 -2.04
CA PRO A 7 18.86 -9.50 -3.17
C PRO A 7 17.36 -9.30 -2.89
N THR A 8 16.77 -8.42 -3.67
CA THR A 8 15.37 -8.02 -3.56
C THR A 8 14.45 -9.23 -3.77
N THR A 9 13.49 -9.40 -2.87
CA THR A 9 12.47 -10.46 -2.89
C THR A 9 11.52 -10.39 -4.11
N ALA A 10 11.56 -9.28 -4.86
CA ALA A 10 10.74 -9.04 -6.04
C ALA A 10 11.05 -9.98 -7.20
N GLU A 11 12.33 -10.36 -7.42
CA GLU A 11 12.70 -11.22 -8.54
C GLU A 11 12.37 -12.71 -8.29
N ARG A 12 12.31 -13.14 -7.01
CA ARG A 12 11.93 -14.51 -6.65
C ARG A 12 10.43 -14.77 -6.83
N ALA A 13 9.60 -13.76 -6.60
CA ALA A 13 8.16 -13.86 -6.75
C ALA A 13 7.76 -14.20 -8.20
N GLY A 14 8.41 -13.57 -9.19
CA GLY A 14 8.15 -13.85 -10.60
C GLY A 14 8.47 -15.29 -11.03
N ARG A 15 9.54 -15.87 -10.48
CA ARG A 15 9.93 -17.25 -10.80
C ARG A 15 9.09 -18.30 -10.06
N TRP A 16 8.62 -17.99 -8.85
CA TRP A 16 7.68 -18.82 -8.12
C TRP A 16 6.27 -18.79 -8.72
N LEU A 17 5.81 -17.63 -9.19
CA LEU A 17 4.58 -17.52 -9.99
C LEU A 17 4.66 -18.34 -11.28
N GLY A 18 5.79 -18.30 -11.98
CA GLY A 18 6.01 -19.12 -13.18
C GLY A 18 6.05 -20.64 -12.90
N SER A 19 6.55 -21.07 -11.74
CA SER A 19 6.57 -22.49 -11.37
C SER A 19 5.22 -22.98 -10.84
N ALA A 20 4.51 -22.15 -10.06
CA ALA A 20 3.14 -22.40 -9.63
C ALA A 20 2.19 -22.51 -10.84
N TRP A 21 2.38 -21.64 -11.85
CA TRP A 21 1.66 -21.71 -13.12
C TRP A 21 1.89 -23.04 -13.85
N ARG A 22 3.13 -23.54 -13.91
CA ARG A 22 3.42 -24.85 -14.51
C ARG A 22 2.79 -26.02 -13.75
N GLY A 23 2.71 -25.94 -12.42
CA GLY A 23 1.99 -26.93 -11.60
C GLY A 23 0.48 -26.91 -11.84
N PHE A 24 -0.09 -25.71 -11.98
CA PHE A 24 -1.50 -25.51 -12.31
C PHE A 24 -1.82 -26.03 -13.72
N VAL A 25 -1.02 -25.68 -14.72
CA VAL A 25 -1.16 -26.16 -16.12
C VAL A 25 -1.00 -27.67 -16.22
N ARG A 26 -0.17 -28.32 -15.38
CA ARG A 26 -0.08 -29.79 -15.34
C ARG A 26 -1.31 -30.44 -14.73
N LYS A 27 -1.89 -29.83 -13.68
CA LYS A 27 -3.17 -30.26 -13.11
C LYS A 27 -4.30 -30.07 -14.10
N GLU A 28 -4.29 -28.96 -14.84
CA GLU A 28 -5.22 -28.72 -15.95
C GLU A 28 -5.00 -29.74 -17.08
N ALA A 29 -3.77 -30.04 -17.48
CA ALA A 29 -3.52 -31.03 -18.54
C ALA A 29 -3.98 -32.44 -18.13
N CYS A 30 -3.75 -32.83 -16.86
CA CYS A 30 -4.23 -34.09 -16.33
C CYS A 30 -5.76 -34.11 -16.19
N ALA A 31 -6.37 -33.00 -15.75
CA ALA A 31 -7.81 -32.83 -15.71
C ALA A 31 -8.42 -32.84 -17.12
N VAL A 32 -7.78 -32.19 -18.10
CA VAL A 32 -8.18 -32.13 -19.51
C VAL A 32 -8.04 -33.50 -20.16
N GLN A 33 -7.00 -34.28 -19.84
CA GLN A 33 -6.83 -35.64 -20.33
C GLN A 33 -7.84 -36.62 -19.69
N TRP A 34 -8.17 -36.40 -18.41
CA TRP A 34 -9.24 -37.10 -17.71
C TRP A 34 -10.64 -36.70 -18.23
N LEU A 35 -10.83 -35.43 -18.58
CA LEU A 35 -12.03 -34.85 -19.18
C LEU A 35 -12.19 -35.33 -20.64
N ALA A 36 -11.10 -35.41 -21.41
CA ALA A 36 -11.08 -35.94 -22.77
C ALA A 36 -11.41 -37.44 -22.80
N GLY A 37 -10.96 -38.20 -21.78
CA GLY A 37 -11.38 -39.59 -21.57
C GLY A 37 -12.87 -39.76 -21.22
N LYS A 38 -13.58 -38.68 -20.88
CA LYS A 38 -15.01 -38.67 -20.50
C LYS A 38 -15.95 -38.07 -21.54
N GLY A 39 -15.46 -37.56 -22.67
CA GLY A 39 -16.29 -37.11 -23.80
C GLY A 39 -17.26 -35.98 -23.45
N LEU A 40 -16.75 -34.82 -23.01
CA LEU A 40 -17.63 -33.79 -22.46
C LEU A 40 -18.44 -33.04 -23.52
N PRO A 41 -19.75 -32.87 -23.28
CA PRO A 41 -20.60 -32.02 -24.11
C PRO A 41 -20.13 -30.56 -24.02
N ALA A 42 -20.26 -29.82 -25.12
CA ALA A 42 -19.80 -28.43 -25.27
C ALA A 42 -20.23 -27.47 -24.13
N GLY A 43 -21.28 -27.80 -23.38
CA GLY A 43 -21.72 -27.06 -22.20
C GLY A 43 -20.68 -27.00 -21.08
N VAL A 44 -19.92 -28.07 -20.83
CA VAL A 44 -18.92 -28.08 -19.75
C VAL A 44 -17.70 -27.23 -20.13
N VAL A 45 -17.29 -27.26 -21.38
CA VAL A 45 -16.23 -26.38 -21.90
C VAL A 45 -16.62 -24.91 -21.73
N ARG A 46 -17.89 -24.58 -22.03
CA ARG A 46 -18.41 -23.22 -21.86
C ARG A 46 -18.46 -22.78 -20.40
N LEU A 47 -18.86 -23.67 -19.49
CA LEU A 47 -18.87 -23.40 -18.06
C LEU A 47 -17.44 -23.17 -17.54
N LEU A 48 -16.48 -24.00 -17.96
CA LEU A 48 -15.08 -23.86 -17.57
C LEU A 48 -14.49 -22.53 -18.05
N PHE A 49 -14.81 -22.12 -19.28
CA PHE A 49 -14.40 -20.82 -19.81
C PHE A 49 -15.00 -19.65 -19.01
N TRP A 50 -16.26 -19.76 -18.60
CA TRP A 50 -16.91 -18.77 -17.73
C TRP A 50 -16.26 -18.69 -16.35
N VAL A 51 -15.97 -19.84 -15.74
CA VAL A 51 -15.27 -19.90 -14.45
C VAL A 51 -13.87 -19.29 -14.58
N ALA A 52 -13.11 -19.64 -15.61
CA ALA A 52 -11.80 -19.05 -15.87
C ALA A 52 -11.89 -17.52 -16.03
N LYS A 53 -12.86 -17.03 -16.80
CA LYS A 53 -13.11 -15.60 -16.96
C LYS A 53 -13.47 -14.93 -15.62
N LEU A 54 -14.31 -15.55 -14.80
CA LEU A 54 -14.66 -15.04 -13.46
C LEU A 54 -13.45 -15.00 -12.53
N VAL A 55 -12.59 -16.02 -12.55
CA VAL A 55 -11.35 -16.03 -11.76
C VAL A 55 -10.45 -14.87 -12.18
N VAL A 56 -10.25 -14.66 -13.48
CA VAL A 56 -9.47 -13.53 -14.00
C VAL A 56 -10.08 -12.20 -13.52
N VAL A 57 -11.40 -12.03 -13.66
CA VAL A 57 -12.10 -10.82 -13.20
C VAL A 57 -11.94 -10.63 -11.69
N ALA A 58 -12.10 -11.69 -10.89
CA ALA A 58 -11.97 -11.63 -9.45
C ALA A 58 -10.55 -11.26 -9.01
N VAL A 59 -9.52 -11.84 -9.63
CA VAL A 59 -8.11 -11.48 -9.38
C VAL A 59 -7.85 -10.02 -9.74
N LEU A 60 -8.37 -9.56 -10.87
CA LEU A 60 -8.23 -8.18 -11.31
C LEU A 60 -8.90 -7.22 -10.33
N LEU A 61 -10.14 -7.48 -9.94
CA LEU A 61 -10.87 -6.71 -8.94
C LEU A 61 -10.16 -6.72 -7.59
N TYR A 62 -9.63 -7.87 -7.16
CA TYR A 62 -8.88 -7.98 -5.92
C TYR A 62 -7.60 -7.14 -5.94
N SER A 63 -6.84 -7.17 -7.04
CA SER A 63 -5.66 -6.33 -7.20
C SER A 63 -6.00 -4.84 -7.22
N ALA A 64 -7.07 -4.44 -7.92
CA ALA A 64 -7.53 -3.06 -7.96
C ALA A 64 -8.00 -2.58 -6.60
N PHE A 65 -8.74 -3.42 -5.86
CA PHE A 65 -9.15 -3.14 -4.49
C PHE A 65 -7.95 -2.97 -3.55
N TRP A 66 -6.95 -3.84 -3.66
CA TRP A 66 -5.71 -3.71 -2.90
C TRP A 66 -4.96 -2.41 -3.21
N LEU A 67 -4.84 -2.06 -4.49
CA LEU A 67 -4.22 -0.80 -4.91
C LEU A 67 -5.00 0.41 -4.39
N ALA A 68 -6.33 0.37 -4.44
CA ALA A 68 -7.18 1.42 -3.88
C ALA A 68 -6.97 1.55 -2.36
N LEU A 69 -6.92 0.43 -1.63
CA LEU A 69 -6.67 0.44 -0.19
C LEU A 69 -5.29 1.04 0.14
N LEU A 70 -4.25 0.66 -0.60
CA LEU A 70 -2.90 1.21 -0.44
C LEU A 70 -2.86 2.70 -0.79
N LEU A 71 -3.58 3.12 -1.83
CA LEU A 71 -3.68 4.52 -2.22
C LEU A 71 -4.36 5.35 -1.12
N VAL A 72 -5.48 4.88 -0.59
CA VAL A 72 -6.17 5.53 0.54
C VAL A 72 -5.24 5.64 1.74
N PHE A 73 -4.55 4.55 2.09
CA PHE A 73 -3.58 4.56 3.18
C PHE A 73 -2.45 5.58 2.95
N ALA A 74 -1.89 5.65 1.74
CA ALA A 74 -0.86 6.62 1.40
C ALA A 74 -1.38 8.07 1.48
N VAL A 75 -2.60 8.33 1.00
CA VAL A 75 -3.24 9.64 1.09
C VAL A 75 -3.48 10.01 2.56
N THR A 76 -4.00 9.10 3.38
CA THR A 76 -4.20 9.34 4.82
C THR A 76 -2.88 9.59 5.53
N ALA A 77 -1.83 8.83 5.22
CA ALA A 77 -0.50 9.05 5.79
C ALA A 77 0.07 10.41 5.37
N ALA A 78 -0.02 10.78 4.09
CA ALA A 78 0.42 12.08 3.60
C ALA A 78 -0.37 13.24 4.22
N TRP A 79 -1.69 13.05 4.40
CA TRP A 79 -2.54 14.02 5.08
C TRP A 79 -2.15 14.15 6.56
N LEU A 80 -1.88 13.05 7.25
CA LEU A 80 -1.43 13.06 8.64
C LEU A 80 -0.09 13.76 8.81
N VAL A 81 0.89 13.49 7.94
CA VAL A 81 2.19 14.20 7.98
C VAL A 81 2.00 15.69 7.74
N ARG A 82 1.22 16.08 6.72
CA ARG A 82 0.91 17.49 6.48
C ARG A 82 0.18 18.14 7.64
N ASN A 83 -0.78 17.44 8.26
CA ASN A 83 -1.53 17.98 9.39
C ASN A 83 -0.67 18.03 10.66
N ALA A 84 0.25 17.09 10.85
CA ALA A 84 1.22 17.12 11.96
C ALA A 84 2.19 18.29 11.82
N ASP A 85 2.67 18.60 10.61
CA ASP A 85 3.44 19.84 10.35
C ASP A 85 2.60 21.10 10.68
N LEU A 86 1.30 21.09 10.36
CA LEU A 86 0.40 22.21 10.69
C LEU A 86 0.10 22.32 12.20
N ASP A 87 0.03 21.21 12.94
CA ASP A 87 -0.07 21.21 14.41
C ASP A 87 1.27 21.65 15.05
N ASP A 88 2.39 21.37 14.40
CA ASP A 88 3.70 21.91 14.78
C ASP A 88 3.86 23.40 14.42
N GLU A 89 3.06 23.93 13.49
CA GLU A 89 2.88 25.36 13.21
C GLU A 89 1.63 25.92 13.92
N LYS A 90 1.27 25.40 15.10
CA LYS A 90 0.21 26.01 15.90
C LYS A 90 0.54 27.49 16.11
N GLN A 91 -0.27 28.34 15.48
CA GLN A 91 -0.06 29.79 15.48
C GLN A 91 0.09 30.27 16.93
N PRO A 92 1.00 31.23 17.18
CA PRO A 92 1.25 31.68 18.53
C PRO A 92 -0.06 32.11 19.16
N GLU A 93 -0.38 31.54 20.31
CA GLU A 93 -1.60 31.86 21.05
C GLU A 93 -1.26 32.91 22.10
N LEU A 94 -2.08 33.97 22.17
CA LEU A 94 -2.01 34.94 23.25
C LEU A 94 -2.53 34.24 24.52
N ARG A 95 -1.61 33.94 25.45
CA ARG A 95 -1.93 33.33 26.74
C ARG A 95 -1.20 34.06 27.86
N ASP A 96 -1.68 33.86 29.09
CA ASP A 96 -0.95 34.26 30.29
C ASP A 96 -0.05 33.08 30.70
N GLY A 97 1.22 33.16 30.31
CA GLY A 97 2.21 32.10 30.53
C GLY A 97 3.16 32.45 31.68
N HIS A 98 4.22 31.66 31.85
CA HIS A 98 5.16 31.83 32.97
C HIS A 98 5.84 33.21 33.00
N SER A 99 5.95 33.87 31.85
CA SER A 99 6.53 35.22 31.69
C SER A 99 5.48 36.33 31.50
N GLY A 100 4.22 36.07 31.89
CA GLY A 100 3.09 37.00 31.82
C GLY A 100 2.31 36.92 30.51
N ILE A 101 1.53 37.95 30.19
CA ILE A 101 0.73 37.98 28.97
C ILE A 101 1.64 38.23 27.76
N GLY A 102 1.60 37.32 26.79
CA GLY A 102 2.41 37.41 25.57
C GLY A 102 2.04 36.37 24.52
N TRP A 103 2.69 36.46 23.37
CA TRP A 103 2.58 35.46 22.31
C TRP A 103 3.51 34.29 22.60
N TYR A 104 2.93 33.12 22.84
CA TYR A 104 3.68 31.90 23.16
C TYR A 104 3.66 30.92 21.99
N ASN A 105 4.80 30.29 21.75
CA ASN A 105 4.92 29.15 20.84
C ASN A 105 4.42 27.85 21.52
N LYS A 106 4.26 26.78 20.75
CA LYS A 106 3.87 25.43 21.22
C LYS A 106 4.78 24.87 22.33
N ASP A 107 6.04 25.29 22.37
CA ASP A 107 7.04 24.91 23.39
C ASP A 107 6.98 25.78 24.66
N ASP A 108 5.94 26.60 24.82
CA ASP A 108 5.72 27.56 25.92
C ASP A 108 6.80 28.66 26.01
N LEU A 109 7.52 28.89 24.91
CA LEU A 109 8.50 29.97 24.75
C LEU A 109 7.83 31.25 24.25
N ARG A 110 8.15 32.40 24.87
CA ARG A 110 7.63 33.72 24.49
C ARG A 110 8.36 34.24 23.26
N ILE A 111 7.63 34.50 22.18
CA ILE A 111 8.19 34.90 20.86
C ILE A 111 8.57 36.39 20.82
N ASP A 112 7.92 37.20 21.66
CA ASP A 112 8.07 38.67 21.68
C ASP A 112 9.29 39.16 22.50
N MET A 113 10.13 38.25 22.97
CA MET A 113 11.36 38.63 23.66
C MET A 113 12.40 38.95 22.58
N GLY A 114 12.54 40.23 22.25
CA GLY A 114 13.66 40.73 21.46
C GLY A 114 14.97 40.21 22.05
N ASP A 115 15.87 39.77 21.18
CA ASP A 115 17.17 39.23 21.56
C ASP A 115 17.88 40.26 22.45
N PRO A 116 18.18 39.94 23.72
CA PRO A 116 18.89 40.87 24.61
C PRO A 116 20.31 41.19 24.12
N ASP A 117 20.82 40.43 23.14
CA ASP A 117 22.15 40.58 22.54
C ASP A 117 22.13 41.26 21.15
N ASP A 118 20.98 41.76 20.67
CA ASP A 118 20.92 42.60 19.45
C ASP A 118 21.23 44.08 19.82
N PRO A 119 22.37 44.65 19.38
CA PRO A 119 22.86 45.96 19.85
C PRO A 119 22.11 47.19 19.31
#